data_AF-A0A832DSR3-F1
#
_entry.id   AF-A0A832DSR3-F1
#
_cell.length_a   1.000
_cell.length_b   1.000
_cell.length_c   1.000
_cell.angle_alpha   90.00
_cell.angle_beta   90.00
_cell.angle_gamma   90.00
#
_symmetry.space_group_name_H-M   'P 1'
#
loop_
_entity.id
_entity.type
_entity.pdbx_description
1 polymer ?
#
loop_
_entity_poly.entity_id
_entity_poly.type
_entity_poly.pdbx_seq_one_letter_code
_entity_poly.pdbx_strand_id
1 'polypeptide(L)'
;MKQWTIRFPKHLPVRTGFWTIISILVLINLSSGQQTRWIRVGMLHNWYMETGCEWEVGRRGLIRDQQDGLQWPAQFANQDNQAAKGLWIGARDYYDAVANTTYQYKVVQIGPRKSDYTNEIFPMEFKMIGRYDHPTVLVNGEVATDMDYDDIVDQAPVPDLKADRILITKIRTSMGIEMTRRVYAFSQQFHDDYHIVEYVFTNTGIIDDKGTQNPQTIKDMYVMWQFRYAICKEVGWYGSGVDYMPQSVTWGDNTVYDVFWEDPRTGNPMRGFFAWHGKHSKAVYNGENFDNIGGPNVSKDGRLSASQFVGVVVLHADKSPTDHSDDPNQPSNTWYIDSDAIYNQAG
;
A
#
# COMPACT_ATOMS: atom_id res chain seq x y z
N MET A 1 45.89 -54.82 -16.46
CA MET A 1 44.47 -54.43 -16.39
C MET A 1 44.41 -52.91 -16.51
N LYS A 2 43.74 -52.24 -17.45
CA LYS A 2 42.83 -52.59 -18.54
C LYS A 2 43.14 -51.63 -19.71
N GLN A 3 43.11 -52.16 -20.93
CA GLN A 3 43.23 -51.44 -22.20
C GLN A 3 41.92 -50.67 -22.48
N TRP A 4 42.03 -49.43 -22.95
CA TRP A 4 40.91 -48.62 -23.41
C TRP A 4 40.64 -48.91 -24.89
N THR A 5 39.41 -49.31 -25.22
CA THR A 5 38.98 -49.53 -26.61
C THR A 5 37.78 -48.62 -26.89
N ILE A 6 37.99 -47.60 -27.72
CA ILE A 6 36.93 -46.73 -28.24
C ILE A 6 36.34 -47.41 -29.49
N ARG A 7 35.03 -47.64 -29.49
CA ARG A 7 34.28 -48.11 -30.68
C ARG A 7 33.27 -47.05 -31.08
N PHE A 8 33.39 -46.53 -32.30
CA PHE A 8 32.34 -45.75 -32.97
C PHE A 8 31.49 -46.69 -33.83
N PRO A 9 30.14 -46.60 -33.81
CA PRO A 9 29.33 -47.26 -34.82
C PRO A 9 29.26 -46.44 -36.12
N LYS A 10 29.36 -47.15 -37.24
CA LYS A 10 29.18 -46.66 -38.62
C LYS A 10 27.69 -46.66 -38.99
N HIS A 11 27.28 -45.57 -39.64
CA HIS A 11 26.14 -45.29 -40.52
C HIS A 11 24.98 -46.31 -40.71
N LEU A 12 23.74 -45.79 -40.71
CA LEU A 12 22.62 -46.12 -41.61
C LEU A 12 21.74 -44.85 -41.85
N PRO A 13 20.93 -44.77 -42.93
CA PRO A 13 20.75 -43.54 -43.72
C PRO A 13 19.35 -42.90 -43.71
N VAL A 14 19.34 -41.62 -44.09
CA VAL A 14 18.29 -40.74 -44.67
C VAL A 14 16.89 -41.33 -44.93
N ARG A 15 15.84 -40.68 -44.39
CA ARG A 15 14.68 -40.16 -45.17
C ARG A 15 13.70 -39.33 -44.32
N THR A 16 13.60 -38.04 -44.68
CA THR A 16 12.39 -37.21 -44.85
C THR A 16 11.26 -37.26 -43.81
N GLY A 17 11.16 -36.16 -43.06
CA GLY A 17 9.92 -35.37 -42.94
C GLY A 17 8.87 -35.83 -41.94
N PHE A 18 8.74 -35.11 -40.82
CA PHE A 18 7.48 -34.51 -40.37
C PHE A 18 7.76 -33.76 -39.06
N TRP A 19 7.41 -32.47 -39.04
CA TRP A 19 6.92 -31.71 -37.89
C TRP A 19 7.31 -32.24 -36.50
N THR A 20 8.23 -31.56 -35.83
CA THR A 20 7.95 -30.71 -34.64
C THR A 20 9.31 -30.26 -34.11
N ILE A 21 9.91 -29.26 -34.78
CA ILE A 21 10.73 -28.32 -34.01
C ILE A 21 9.72 -27.68 -33.08
N ILE A 22 9.70 -28.15 -31.84
CA ILE A 22 9.06 -27.44 -30.75
C ILE A 22 9.89 -26.17 -30.59
N SER A 23 9.56 -25.20 -31.44
CA SER A 23 9.67 -23.79 -31.18
C SER A 23 8.81 -23.55 -29.96
N ILE A 24 9.32 -23.89 -28.77
CA ILE A 24 8.96 -23.18 -27.55
C ILE A 24 9.59 -21.78 -27.74
N LEU A 25 8.94 -21.00 -28.60
CA LEU A 25 8.75 -19.58 -28.34
C LEU A 25 8.02 -19.55 -27.00
N VAL A 26 8.78 -19.54 -25.90
CA VAL A 26 8.30 -18.87 -24.70
C VAL A 26 8.18 -17.41 -25.14
N LEU A 27 7.04 -17.07 -25.71
CA LEU A 27 6.50 -15.74 -25.55
C LEU A 27 6.29 -15.61 -24.05
N ILE A 28 7.34 -15.14 -23.37
CA ILE A 28 7.22 -14.56 -22.06
C ILE A 28 6.30 -13.37 -22.32
N ASN A 29 4.99 -13.58 -22.18
CA ASN A 29 4.14 -12.50 -21.77
C ASN A 29 4.71 -12.10 -20.41
N LEU A 30 5.59 -11.10 -20.41
CA LEU A 30 5.79 -10.26 -19.25
C LEU A 30 4.45 -9.55 -19.05
N SER A 31 3.44 -10.27 -18.57
CA SER A 31 2.42 -9.62 -17.76
C SER A 31 3.23 -9.02 -16.63
N SER A 32 3.35 -7.69 -16.59
CA SER A 32 3.81 -6.99 -15.39
C SER A 32 2.87 -7.43 -14.28
N GLY A 33 3.29 -8.44 -13.53
CA GLY A 33 2.59 -8.85 -12.33
C GLY A 33 2.60 -7.67 -11.38
N GLN A 34 1.50 -7.51 -10.63
CA GLN A 34 1.37 -6.46 -9.65
C GLN A 34 2.63 -6.36 -8.79
N GLN A 35 3.27 -5.19 -8.79
CA GLN A 35 4.48 -4.97 -8.02
C GLN A 35 4.17 -4.37 -6.65
N THR A 36 4.81 -4.94 -5.64
CA THR A 36 4.85 -4.39 -4.29
C THR A 36 6.29 -4.38 -3.79
N ARG A 37 6.58 -3.46 -2.87
CA ARG A 37 7.88 -3.37 -2.20
C ARG A 37 7.65 -3.14 -0.73
N TRP A 38 8.48 -3.73 0.11
CA TRP A 38 8.54 -3.32 1.50
C TRP A 38 9.54 -2.20 1.70
N ILE A 39 9.24 -1.37 2.68
CA ILE A 39 10.22 -0.57 3.41
C ILE A 39 10.34 -1.24 4.79
N ARG A 40 11.49 -1.86 5.06
CA ARG A 40 11.78 -2.55 6.34
C ARG A 40 12.96 -1.91 7.05
N VAL A 41 12.82 -0.64 7.41
CA VAL A 41 13.82 0.12 8.16
C VAL A 41 13.26 0.57 9.50
N GLY A 42 14.05 0.47 10.56
CA GLY A 42 13.61 0.85 11.91
C GLY A 42 12.59 -0.12 12.52
N MET A 43 11.63 0.40 13.28
CA MET A 43 10.52 -0.37 13.87
C MET A 43 9.18 -0.15 13.17
N LEU A 44 9.07 0.78 12.22
CA LEU A 44 7.88 1.01 11.41
C LEU A 44 8.08 0.43 10.02
N HIS A 45 7.47 -0.73 9.75
CA HIS A 45 7.55 -1.36 8.44
C HIS A 45 6.24 -1.23 7.69
N ASN A 46 6.30 -0.95 6.39
CA ASN A 46 5.12 -0.97 5.55
C ASN A 46 5.45 -1.45 4.14
N TRP A 47 4.48 -2.09 3.49
CA TRP A 47 4.55 -2.37 2.07
C TRP A 47 3.86 -1.27 1.29
N TYR A 48 4.24 -1.15 0.03
CA TYR A 48 3.72 -0.18 -0.91
C TYR A 48 3.47 -0.82 -2.26
N MET A 49 2.53 -0.27 -3.01
CA MET A 49 2.15 -0.79 -4.32
C MET A 49 2.45 0.17 -5.46
N GLU A 50 2.76 -0.36 -6.64
CA GLU A 50 3.06 0.42 -7.85
C GLU A 50 1.91 1.31 -8.35
N THR A 51 0.67 1.00 -7.94
CA THR A 51 -0.51 1.82 -8.25
C THR A 51 -0.63 3.06 -7.37
N GLY A 52 0.21 3.20 -6.33
CA GLY A 52 0.23 4.41 -5.51
C GLY A 52 -0.70 4.39 -4.27
N CYS A 53 -1.39 3.28 -4.00
CA CYS A 53 -2.21 3.11 -2.80
C CYS A 53 -2.37 1.63 -2.39
N GLU A 54 -2.34 1.32 -1.11
CA GLU A 54 -2.25 -0.04 -0.55
C GLU A 54 -3.65 -0.64 -0.25
N TRP A 55 -4.31 -1.19 -1.26
CA TRP A 55 -5.67 -1.73 -1.10
C TRP A 55 -5.74 -3.07 -0.35
N GLU A 56 -6.94 -3.42 0.11
CA GLU A 56 -7.30 -4.65 0.84
C GLU A 56 -6.84 -5.90 0.09
N VAL A 57 -6.16 -6.81 0.79
CA VAL A 57 -5.53 -8.02 0.22
C VAL A 57 -4.56 -7.76 -0.93
N GLY A 58 -4.11 -6.51 -1.13
CA GLY A 58 -3.35 -6.11 -2.31
C GLY A 58 -2.07 -6.92 -2.47
N ARG A 59 -1.20 -6.94 -1.46
CA ARG A 59 0.12 -7.57 -1.59
C ARG A 59 0.10 -9.08 -1.85
N ARG A 60 -0.79 -9.82 -1.19
CA ARG A 60 -0.78 -11.30 -1.24
C ARG A 60 -1.97 -11.91 -2.00
N GLY A 61 -3.05 -11.16 -2.23
CA GLY A 61 -4.28 -11.67 -2.84
C GLY A 61 -5.02 -12.69 -1.96
N LEU A 62 -4.69 -12.79 -0.67
CA LEU A 62 -5.25 -13.78 0.25
C LEU A 62 -6.13 -13.11 1.29
N ILE A 63 -7.37 -13.58 1.42
CA ILE A 63 -8.33 -13.09 2.44
C ILE A 63 -7.77 -13.22 3.85
N ARG A 64 -7.00 -14.29 4.12
CA ARG A 64 -6.36 -14.43 5.43
C ARG A 64 -5.46 -13.23 5.74
N ASP A 65 -4.77 -12.68 4.74
CA ASP A 65 -3.85 -11.54 4.84
C ASP A 65 -4.55 -10.18 4.61
N GLN A 66 -5.85 -10.07 4.94
CA GLN A 66 -6.62 -8.82 4.79
C GLN A 66 -6.03 -7.66 5.60
N GLN A 67 -5.46 -7.94 6.77
CA GLN A 67 -4.69 -6.99 7.58
C GLN A 67 -3.19 -7.20 7.34
N ASP A 68 -2.55 -6.23 6.70
CA ASP A 68 -1.19 -6.35 6.20
C ASP A 68 -0.53 -4.98 6.05
N GLY A 69 0.64 -4.83 6.66
CA GLY A 69 1.43 -3.60 6.62
C GLY A 69 1.13 -2.66 7.78
N LEU A 70 1.81 -1.51 7.73
CA LEU A 70 1.85 -0.50 8.78
C LEU A 70 2.15 -1.14 10.15
N GLN A 71 3.18 -1.99 10.15
CA GLN A 71 3.60 -2.78 11.28
C GLN A 71 4.38 -1.91 12.25
N TRP A 72 3.91 -1.86 13.49
CA TRP A 72 4.66 -1.26 14.59
C TRP A 72 4.23 -1.90 15.92
N PRO A 73 5.18 -2.34 16.76
CA PRO A 73 6.60 -2.48 16.50
C PRO A 73 6.90 -3.68 15.58
N ALA A 74 7.48 -3.45 14.40
CA ALA A 74 7.63 -4.46 13.34
C ALA A 74 8.60 -5.62 13.63
N GLN A 75 9.31 -5.56 14.76
CA GLN A 75 10.16 -6.66 15.26
C GLN A 75 9.34 -7.84 15.78
N PHE A 76 8.07 -7.60 16.13
CA PHE A 76 7.17 -8.64 16.60
C PHE A 76 6.22 -9.08 15.49
N ALA A 77 5.84 -10.36 15.53
CA ALA A 77 4.90 -10.91 14.56
C ALA A 77 3.50 -10.27 14.73
N ASN A 78 2.78 -10.15 13.62
CA ASN A 78 1.37 -9.76 13.57
C ASN A 78 1.06 -8.39 14.19
N GLN A 79 1.97 -7.42 14.06
CA GLN A 79 1.78 -6.04 14.52
C GLN A 79 1.18 -5.12 13.44
N ASP A 80 0.56 -5.68 12.40
CA ASP A 80 -0.01 -4.94 11.27
C ASP A 80 -1.21 -4.08 11.70
N ASN A 81 -1.28 -2.84 11.21
CA ASN A 81 -2.33 -1.88 11.58
C ASN A 81 -3.21 -1.41 10.41
N GLN A 82 -3.03 -1.98 9.23
CA GLN A 82 -3.71 -1.56 8.00
C GLN A 82 -4.54 -2.69 7.41
N ALA A 83 -5.81 -2.43 7.13
CA ALA A 83 -6.66 -3.32 6.32
C ALA A 83 -6.71 -2.87 4.87
N ALA A 84 -6.89 -1.57 4.62
CA ALA A 84 -6.87 -1.00 3.27
C ALA A 84 -6.56 0.49 3.28
N LYS A 85 -6.05 0.96 2.14
CA LYS A 85 -6.02 2.37 1.77
C LYS A 85 -6.64 2.51 0.38
N GLY A 86 -7.58 3.44 0.25
CA GLY A 86 -8.20 3.81 -1.01
C GLY A 86 -7.82 5.23 -1.43
N LEU A 87 -7.84 5.49 -2.73
CA LEU A 87 -7.62 6.82 -3.31
C LEU A 87 -8.64 7.04 -4.44
N TRP A 88 -9.28 8.20 -4.43
CA TRP A 88 -10.15 8.67 -5.51
C TRP A 88 -9.66 10.02 -5.98
N ILE A 89 -9.61 10.20 -7.29
CA ILE A 89 -9.34 11.49 -7.92
C ILE A 89 -10.56 11.81 -8.76
N GLY A 90 -11.27 12.87 -8.39
CA GLY A 90 -12.49 13.33 -9.05
C GLY A 90 -12.31 14.70 -9.68
N ALA A 91 -13.09 14.99 -10.72
CA ALA A 91 -13.18 16.31 -11.32
C ALA A 91 -14.59 16.56 -11.89
N ARG A 92 -14.91 17.83 -12.11
CA ARG A 92 -16.18 18.25 -12.72
C ARG A 92 -16.04 18.47 -14.22
N ASP A 93 -17.16 18.30 -14.92
CA ASP A 93 -17.33 18.67 -16.33
C ASP A 93 -16.22 18.12 -17.25
N TYR A 94 -15.85 16.85 -17.05
CA TYR A 94 -14.74 16.21 -17.77
C TYR A 94 -15.22 15.58 -19.08
N TYR A 95 -14.59 15.92 -20.20
CA TYR A 95 -14.83 15.27 -21.48
C TYR A 95 -13.97 14.00 -21.60
N ASP A 96 -14.63 12.85 -21.62
CA ASP A 96 -14.00 11.55 -21.81
C ASP A 96 -13.96 11.20 -23.30
N ALA A 97 -12.76 11.24 -23.87
CA ALA A 97 -12.53 10.96 -25.29
C ALA A 97 -12.78 9.49 -25.68
N VAL A 98 -12.67 8.56 -24.73
CA VAL A 98 -12.91 7.13 -24.98
C VAL A 98 -14.40 6.85 -25.05
N ALA A 99 -15.16 7.40 -24.11
CA ALA A 99 -16.62 7.30 -24.09
C ALA A 99 -17.31 8.27 -25.06
N ASN A 100 -16.57 9.25 -25.59
CA ASN A 100 -17.06 10.36 -26.40
C ASN A 100 -18.26 11.09 -25.73
N THR A 101 -18.12 11.40 -24.44
CA THR A 101 -19.16 12.06 -23.66
C THR A 101 -18.57 12.95 -22.58
N THR A 102 -19.33 13.95 -22.15
CA THR A 102 -18.95 14.78 -21.00
C THR A 102 -19.63 14.25 -19.74
N TYR A 103 -18.83 13.89 -18.75
CA TYR A 103 -19.32 13.50 -17.43
C TYR A 103 -19.36 14.74 -16.53
N GLN A 104 -20.52 14.98 -15.90
CA GLN A 104 -20.62 16.02 -14.87
C GLN A 104 -19.62 15.79 -13.74
N TYR A 105 -19.41 14.52 -13.37
CA TYR A 105 -18.39 14.09 -12.43
C TYR A 105 -17.68 12.88 -13.03
N LYS A 106 -16.36 12.98 -13.22
CA LYS A 106 -15.50 11.85 -13.57
C LYS A 106 -14.62 11.54 -12.37
N VAL A 107 -14.50 10.26 -12.06
CA VAL A 107 -13.67 9.75 -10.95
C VAL A 107 -12.84 8.59 -11.45
N VAL A 108 -11.57 8.53 -11.02
CA VAL A 108 -10.72 7.34 -11.09
C VAL A 108 -10.39 6.88 -9.68
N GLN A 109 -10.22 5.58 -9.50
CA GLN A 109 -10.12 4.97 -8.19
C GLN A 109 -8.97 3.99 -8.09
N ILE A 110 -8.29 4.00 -6.95
CA ILE A 110 -7.33 2.98 -6.54
C ILE A 110 -7.81 2.36 -5.21
N GLY A 111 -8.06 1.05 -5.21
CA GLY A 111 -8.61 0.37 -4.03
C GLY A 111 -10.13 0.58 -3.89
N PRO A 112 -10.75 0.36 -2.71
CA PRO A 112 -10.16 -0.23 -1.53
C PRO A 112 -9.92 -1.73 -1.67
N ARG A 113 -10.39 -2.39 -2.75
CA ARG A 113 -10.15 -3.84 -2.97
C ARG A 113 -9.38 -4.20 -4.24
N LYS A 114 -9.46 -3.36 -5.27
CA LYS A 114 -8.79 -3.57 -6.55
C LYS A 114 -8.61 -2.23 -7.27
N SER A 115 -7.82 -2.25 -8.33
CA SER A 115 -7.78 -1.17 -9.32
C SER A 115 -7.80 -1.72 -10.73
N ASP A 116 -8.21 -0.88 -11.68
CA ASP A 116 -8.23 -1.22 -13.09
C ASP A 116 -6.92 -0.75 -13.76
N TYR A 117 -5.99 -1.70 -13.92
CA TYR A 117 -4.71 -1.49 -14.60
C TYR A 117 -4.84 -1.31 -16.12
N THR A 118 -6.02 -1.61 -16.67
CA THR A 118 -6.24 -1.64 -18.13
C THR A 118 -6.86 -0.33 -18.61
N ASN A 119 -7.76 0.27 -17.82
CA ASN A 119 -8.57 1.39 -18.28
C ASN A 119 -8.46 2.64 -17.40
N GLU A 120 -7.95 2.55 -16.17
CA GLU A 120 -7.98 3.69 -15.24
C GLU A 120 -6.61 4.10 -14.74
N ILE A 121 -5.76 3.15 -14.32
CA ILE A 121 -4.50 3.41 -13.63
C ILE A 121 -3.36 2.73 -14.36
N PHE A 122 -2.36 3.50 -14.74
CA PHE A 122 -1.24 3.02 -15.57
C PHE A 122 0.08 3.27 -14.82
N PRO A 123 0.62 2.27 -14.08
CA PRO A 123 1.92 2.38 -13.45
C PRO A 123 3.03 2.62 -14.46
N MET A 124 3.97 3.50 -14.11
CA MET A 124 5.10 3.88 -14.97
C MET A 124 6.45 3.70 -14.30
N GLU A 125 6.53 3.97 -13.01
CA GLU A 125 7.77 3.87 -12.25
C GLU A 125 7.47 3.37 -10.85
N PHE A 126 8.25 2.39 -10.40
CA PHE A 126 8.16 1.87 -9.04
C PHE A 126 9.53 1.42 -8.55
N LYS A 127 10.23 2.32 -7.85
CA LYS A 127 11.62 2.10 -7.42
C LYS A 127 11.88 2.59 -6.01
N MET A 128 12.85 1.99 -5.34
CA MET A 128 13.34 2.36 -4.02
C MET A 128 14.83 2.73 -4.06
N ILE A 129 15.16 3.84 -3.41
CA ILE A 129 16.52 4.33 -3.22
C ILE A 129 16.84 4.23 -1.73
N GLY A 130 17.99 3.66 -1.38
CA GLY A 130 18.44 3.56 0.01
C GLY A 130 19.66 4.42 0.29
N ARG A 131 19.75 4.94 1.53
CA ARG A 131 20.96 5.59 2.04
C ARG A 131 22.13 4.60 2.16
N TYR A 132 21.80 3.38 2.55
CA TYR A 132 22.67 2.24 2.76
C TYR A 132 21.90 0.98 2.32
N ASP A 133 22.63 -0.10 2.05
CA ASP A 133 22.04 -1.40 1.72
C ASP A 133 21.48 -2.10 2.98
N HIS A 134 20.57 -3.05 2.82
CA HIS A 134 20.04 -3.79 3.97
C HIS A 134 21.14 -4.63 4.65
N PRO A 135 21.10 -4.81 5.99
CA PRO A 135 22.09 -5.64 6.67
C PRO A 135 21.87 -7.13 6.36
N THR A 136 22.96 -7.87 6.20
CA THR A 136 22.93 -9.34 6.22
C THR A 136 23.15 -9.83 7.65
N VAL A 137 22.13 -10.44 8.25
CA VAL A 137 22.22 -11.00 9.61
C VAL A 137 22.36 -12.51 9.52
N LEU A 138 23.44 -13.03 10.10
CA LEU A 138 23.72 -14.46 10.17
C LEU A 138 23.63 -14.97 11.61
N VAL A 139 22.93 -16.08 11.81
CA VAL A 139 22.87 -16.81 13.09
C VAL A 139 23.36 -18.24 12.83
N ASN A 140 24.45 -18.63 13.49
CA ASN A 140 25.11 -19.93 13.28
C ASN A 140 25.52 -20.20 11.82
N GLY A 141 25.81 -19.15 11.04
CA GLY A 141 26.20 -19.25 9.63
C GLY A 141 25.03 -19.26 8.65
N GLU A 142 23.79 -19.27 9.13
CA GLU A 142 22.58 -19.22 8.31
C GLU A 142 21.97 -17.82 8.30
N VAL A 143 21.37 -17.41 7.18
CA VAL A 143 20.66 -16.13 7.07
C VAL A 143 19.45 -16.12 8.00
N ALA A 144 19.33 -15.09 8.83
CA ALA A 144 18.31 -14.99 9.87
C ALA A 144 17.19 -14.00 9.54
N THR A 145 17.21 -13.37 8.36
CA THR A 145 16.27 -12.33 7.95
C THR A 145 15.93 -12.42 6.47
N ASP A 146 14.71 -12.07 6.08
CA ASP A 146 14.27 -12.04 4.67
C ASP A 146 14.57 -10.69 3.96
N MET A 147 15.53 -9.91 4.47
CA MET A 147 15.83 -8.56 3.98
C MET A 147 16.28 -8.55 2.51
N ASP A 148 16.96 -9.60 2.07
CA ASP A 148 17.40 -9.81 0.68
C ASP A 148 16.22 -9.85 -0.31
N TYR A 149 15.01 -10.14 0.18
CA TYR A 149 13.78 -10.22 -0.63
C TYR A 149 12.84 -9.05 -0.40
N ASP A 150 12.81 -8.52 0.82
CA ASP A 150 11.81 -7.53 1.21
C ASP A 150 12.29 -6.08 1.04
N ASP A 151 13.57 -5.76 1.29
CA ASP A 151 14.09 -4.39 1.30
C ASP A 151 15.05 -4.11 0.14
N ILE A 152 14.54 -4.24 -1.09
CA ILE A 152 15.36 -4.19 -2.31
C ILE A 152 15.49 -2.75 -2.85
N VAL A 153 16.71 -2.22 -2.84
CA VAL A 153 17.06 -0.92 -3.47
C VAL A 153 17.44 -1.11 -4.94
N ASP A 154 16.96 -0.22 -5.82
CA ASP A 154 17.13 -0.36 -7.29
C ASP A 154 18.42 0.25 -7.84
N GLN A 155 19.21 0.88 -6.99
CA GLN A 155 20.47 1.52 -7.37
C GLN A 155 21.49 1.41 -6.24
N ALA A 156 22.75 1.69 -6.58
CA ALA A 156 23.81 1.81 -5.59
C ALA A 156 23.37 2.77 -4.47
N PRO A 157 23.62 2.41 -3.18
CA PRO A 157 23.24 3.26 -2.06
C PRO A 157 23.79 4.68 -2.18
N VAL A 158 23.03 5.64 -1.66
CA VAL A 158 23.32 7.08 -1.73
C VAL A 158 23.60 7.60 -0.31
N PRO A 159 24.86 7.66 0.15
CA PRO A 159 25.16 7.91 1.57
C PRO A 159 24.65 9.24 2.13
N ASP A 160 24.47 10.26 1.29
CA ASP A 160 23.97 11.59 1.64
C ASP A 160 22.44 11.74 1.51
N LEU A 161 21.71 10.65 1.23
CA LEU A 161 20.25 10.64 1.19
C LEU A 161 19.68 11.09 2.54
N LYS A 162 18.70 12.01 2.54
CA LYS A 162 18.12 12.54 3.79
C LYS A 162 17.24 11.55 4.55
N ALA A 163 16.58 10.64 3.85
CA ALA A 163 15.80 9.54 4.41
C ALA A 163 16.61 8.24 4.31
N ASP A 164 16.27 7.22 5.09
CA ASP A 164 16.93 5.90 4.99
C ASP A 164 16.47 5.13 3.76
N ARG A 165 15.19 5.28 3.41
CA ARG A 165 14.60 4.81 2.15
C ARG A 165 13.78 5.93 1.52
N ILE A 166 13.83 6.03 0.19
CA ILE A 166 12.90 6.82 -0.62
C ILE A 166 12.28 5.88 -1.66
N LEU A 167 10.98 5.62 -1.54
CA LEU A 167 10.22 4.91 -2.56
C LEU A 167 9.55 5.93 -3.48
N ILE A 168 9.73 5.76 -4.79
CA ILE A 168 9.14 6.59 -5.83
C ILE A 168 8.13 5.72 -6.58
N THR A 169 6.88 6.17 -6.62
CA THR A 169 5.82 5.59 -7.44
C THR A 169 5.32 6.65 -8.40
N LYS A 170 5.24 6.31 -9.69
CA LYS A 170 4.71 7.20 -10.72
C LYS A 170 3.64 6.46 -11.51
N ILE A 171 2.46 7.05 -11.59
CA ILE A 171 1.33 6.50 -12.35
C ILE A 171 0.75 7.57 -13.28
N ARG A 172 0.07 7.13 -14.33
CA ARG A 172 -0.93 7.95 -15.05
C ARG A 172 -2.32 7.44 -14.75
N THR A 173 -3.29 8.32 -14.98
CA THR A 173 -4.71 8.03 -14.84
C THR A 173 -5.43 8.29 -16.17
N SER A 174 -6.58 7.65 -16.37
CA SER A 174 -7.43 7.92 -17.54
C SER A 174 -8.05 9.31 -17.58
N MET A 175 -7.86 10.11 -16.52
CA MET A 175 -8.23 11.53 -16.46
C MET A 175 -7.13 12.48 -16.97
N GLY A 176 -5.98 11.96 -17.43
CA GLY A 176 -4.87 12.81 -17.88
C GLY A 176 -3.96 13.29 -16.75
N ILE A 177 -4.21 12.84 -15.51
CA ILE A 177 -3.40 13.18 -14.34
C ILE A 177 -2.28 12.16 -14.17
N GLU A 178 -1.05 12.65 -14.08
CA GLU A 178 0.12 11.92 -13.62
C GLU A 178 0.28 12.15 -12.11
N MET A 179 0.34 11.08 -11.33
CA MET A 179 0.60 11.15 -9.88
C MET A 179 2.00 10.62 -9.61
N THR A 180 2.83 11.45 -8.99
CA THR A 180 4.10 11.03 -8.41
C THR A 180 3.95 10.98 -6.89
N ARG A 181 4.14 9.79 -6.31
CA ARG A 181 4.19 9.57 -4.87
C ARG A 181 5.63 9.32 -4.44
N ARG A 182 6.09 10.03 -3.42
CA ARG A 182 7.38 9.76 -2.75
C ARG A 182 7.13 9.40 -1.29
N VAL A 183 7.61 8.25 -0.87
CA VAL A 183 7.59 7.83 0.54
C VAL A 183 9.01 7.94 1.07
N TYR A 184 9.21 8.83 2.03
CA TYR A 184 10.47 9.02 2.75
C TYR A 184 10.36 8.31 4.09
N ALA A 185 11.16 7.26 4.29
CA ALA A 185 11.20 6.53 5.54
C ALA A 185 12.41 6.93 6.37
N PHE A 186 12.16 7.23 7.65
CA PHE A 186 13.17 7.61 8.61
C PHE A 186 13.14 6.63 9.77
N SER A 187 14.33 6.19 10.17
CA SER A 187 14.61 5.51 11.41
C SER A 187 15.76 6.23 12.09
N GLN A 188 15.51 6.89 13.21
CA GLN A 188 16.58 7.56 13.94
C GLN A 188 16.29 7.62 15.45
N GLN A 189 17.27 8.10 16.21
CA GLN A 189 17.23 8.07 17.68
C GLN A 189 16.54 9.27 18.36
N PHE A 190 16.20 10.35 17.65
CA PHE A 190 15.66 11.59 18.25
C PHE A 190 14.14 11.80 18.05
N HIS A 191 13.50 11.05 17.17
CA HIS A 191 12.12 11.12 16.72
C HIS A 191 11.65 9.77 16.11
N ASP A 192 12.24 8.65 16.58
CA ASP A 192 11.92 7.26 16.25
C ASP A 192 11.76 6.97 14.74
N ASP A 193 10.64 6.36 14.36
CA ASP A 193 10.34 5.90 13.02
C ASP A 193 9.08 6.55 12.46
N TYR A 194 9.17 7.10 11.26
CA TYR A 194 7.99 7.61 10.55
C TYR A 194 8.19 7.63 9.04
N HIS A 195 7.07 7.64 8.33
CA HIS A 195 7.04 7.82 6.88
C HIS A 195 6.40 9.17 6.53
N ILE A 196 7.11 9.98 5.74
CA ILE A 196 6.52 11.16 5.09
C ILE A 196 6.11 10.74 3.69
N VAL A 197 4.84 10.95 3.33
CA VAL A 197 4.33 10.61 2.00
C VAL A 197 3.95 11.89 1.27
N GLU A 198 4.69 12.21 0.22
CA GLU A 198 4.43 13.30 -0.70
C GLU A 198 3.64 12.79 -1.90
N TYR A 199 2.62 13.53 -2.31
CA TYR A 199 1.89 13.32 -3.55
C TYR A 199 1.96 14.59 -4.40
N VAL A 200 2.39 14.45 -5.65
CA VAL A 200 2.37 15.52 -6.65
C VAL A 200 1.49 15.07 -7.81
N PHE A 201 0.47 15.87 -8.13
CA PHE A 201 -0.44 15.64 -9.24
C PHE A 201 -0.12 16.62 -10.37
N THR A 202 0.08 16.10 -11.58
CA THR A 202 0.39 16.91 -12.76
C THR A 202 -0.60 16.58 -13.87
N ASN A 203 -1.30 17.60 -14.39
CA ASN A 203 -2.14 17.44 -15.57
C ASN A 203 -1.26 17.36 -16.82
N THR A 204 -1.15 16.16 -17.39
CA THR A 204 -0.37 15.91 -18.61
C THR A 204 -1.27 15.78 -19.84
N GLY A 205 -2.58 15.57 -19.66
CA GLY A 205 -3.50 15.24 -20.74
C GLY A 205 -3.32 13.83 -21.31
N ILE A 206 -2.42 13.00 -20.76
CA ILE A 206 -2.18 11.63 -21.24
C ILE A 206 -3.09 10.65 -20.53
N ILE A 207 -4.01 10.01 -21.27
CA ILE A 207 -5.10 9.20 -20.69
C ILE A 207 -4.87 7.69 -20.73
N ASP A 208 -3.72 7.23 -21.22
CA ASP A 208 -3.36 5.81 -21.26
C ASP A 208 -1.83 5.58 -21.21
N ASP A 209 -1.43 4.31 -21.23
CA ASP A 209 -0.05 3.86 -21.31
C ASP A 209 0.60 4.06 -22.70
N LYS A 210 -0.22 4.24 -23.74
CA LYS A 210 0.21 4.46 -25.13
C LYS A 210 0.54 5.91 -25.44
N GLY A 211 0.20 6.85 -24.56
CA GLY A 211 0.46 8.27 -24.76
C GLY A 211 -0.68 9.02 -25.47
N THR A 212 -1.89 8.47 -25.50
CA THR A 212 -3.06 9.12 -26.10
C THR A 212 -3.35 10.44 -25.40
N GLN A 213 -3.48 11.50 -26.21
CA GLN A 213 -3.63 12.87 -25.75
C GLN A 213 -5.11 13.27 -25.68
N ASN A 214 -5.53 13.80 -24.54
CA ASN A 214 -6.82 14.46 -24.30
C ASN A 214 -6.60 15.71 -23.43
N PRO A 215 -5.84 16.71 -23.92
CA PRO A 215 -5.46 17.87 -23.13
C PRO A 215 -6.68 18.74 -22.82
N GLN A 216 -6.99 18.90 -21.54
CA GLN A 216 -8.06 19.77 -21.05
C GLN A 216 -7.73 20.26 -19.65
N THR A 217 -8.39 21.35 -19.22
CA THR A 217 -8.28 21.81 -17.83
C THR A 217 -9.10 20.89 -16.93
N ILE A 218 -8.47 20.32 -15.91
CA ILE A 218 -9.16 19.49 -14.91
C ILE A 218 -9.82 20.39 -13.90
N LYS A 219 -11.13 20.57 -14.06
CA LYS A 219 -11.92 21.53 -13.30
C LYS A 219 -12.29 20.96 -11.93
N ASP A 220 -11.98 21.73 -10.89
CA ASP A 220 -12.26 21.39 -9.48
C ASP A 220 -11.82 19.98 -9.10
N MET A 221 -10.55 19.67 -9.39
CA MET A 221 -9.97 18.38 -9.01
C MET A 221 -10.06 18.19 -7.49
N TYR A 222 -10.56 17.05 -7.06
CA TYR A 222 -10.65 16.65 -5.66
C TYR A 222 -9.94 15.32 -5.47
N VAL A 223 -9.12 15.22 -4.44
CA VAL A 223 -8.41 13.99 -4.09
C VAL A 223 -8.88 13.54 -2.72
N MET A 224 -9.39 12.31 -2.65
CA MET A 224 -9.89 11.71 -1.41
C MET A 224 -9.09 10.46 -1.09
N TRP A 225 -8.59 10.37 0.13
CA TRP A 225 -8.04 9.14 0.68
C TRP A 225 -9.06 8.49 1.62
N GLN A 226 -9.22 7.18 1.50
CA GLN A 226 -9.82 6.36 2.54
C GLN A 226 -8.70 5.65 3.28
N PHE A 227 -8.63 5.84 4.59
CA PHE A 227 -7.78 5.06 5.46
C PHE A 227 -8.65 4.08 6.22
N ARG A 228 -8.44 2.79 5.99
CA ARG A 228 -9.10 1.71 6.72
C ARG A 228 -8.05 0.97 7.52
N TYR A 229 -7.83 1.46 8.72
CA TYR A 229 -7.03 0.84 9.74
C TYR A 229 -7.81 -0.25 10.48
N ALA A 230 -7.05 -1.22 10.98
CA ALA A 230 -7.48 -2.28 11.86
C ALA A 230 -6.33 -2.47 12.85
N ILE A 231 -6.58 -2.31 14.15
CA ILE A 231 -5.49 -2.09 15.11
C ILE A 231 -4.97 -3.43 15.64
N CYS A 232 -3.71 -3.71 15.29
CA CYS A 232 -2.97 -4.94 15.53
C CYS A 232 -3.62 -6.22 15.00
N LYS A 233 -2.87 -6.95 14.18
CA LYS A 233 -3.34 -8.21 13.59
C LYS A 233 -3.39 -9.34 14.60
N GLU A 234 -2.56 -9.28 15.64
CA GLU A 234 -2.48 -10.29 16.68
C GLU A 234 -3.82 -10.60 17.37
N VAL A 235 -4.72 -9.61 17.51
CA VAL A 235 -5.95 -9.79 18.29
C VAL A 235 -7.02 -10.65 17.62
N GLY A 236 -7.03 -10.74 16.29
CA GLY A 236 -8.12 -11.39 15.54
C GLY A 236 -7.69 -12.22 14.33
N TRP A 237 -6.39 -12.46 14.17
CA TRP A 237 -5.80 -13.13 13.00
C TRP A 237 -6.42 -14.51 12.72
N TYR A 238 -6.75 -14.76 11.45
CA TYR A 238 -7.26 -16.04 10.95
C TYR A 238 -6.35 -17.22 11.35
N GLY A 239 -6.85 -18.12 12.20
CA GLY A 239 -6.16 -19.36 12.55
C GLY A 239 -4.95 -19.14 13.49
N SER A 240 -4.94 -18.01 14.21
CA SER A 240 -3.89 -17.66 15.18
C SER A 240 -3.86 -18.57 16.42
N GLY A 241 -4.99 -19.23 16.73
CA GLY A 241 -5.17 -19.90 18.02
C GLY A 241 -5.21 -18.94 19.21
N VAL A 242 -5.29 -17.63 18.95
CA VAL A 242 -5.43 -16.51 19.91
C VAL A 242 -6.69 -15.69 19.60
N ASP A 243 -7.74 -16.33 19.09
CA ASP A 243 -9.03 -15.70 18.71
C ASP A 243 -9.87 -15.31 19.94
N TYR A 244 -9.34 -14.48 20.84
CA TYR A 244 -10.07 -13.92 21.98
C TYR A 244 -10.81 -12.62 21.62
N MET A 245 -10.62 -12.10 20.40
CA MET A 245 -11.49 -11.08 19.80
C MET A 245 -12.23 -11.62 18.58
N PRO A 246 -13.40 -11.08 18.23
CA PRO A 246 -14.09 -11.43 16.99
C PRO A 246 -13.21 -11.17 15.78
N GLN A 247 -13.25 -12.05 14.79
CA GLN A 247 -12.43 -11.91 13.57
C GLN A 247 -12.62 -10.55 12.87
N SER A 248 -13.79 -9.92 13.02
CA SER A 248 -14.09 -8.63 12.40
C SER A 248 -13.22 -7.46 12.84
N VAL A 249 -12.51 -7.60 13.96
CA VAL A 249 -11.48 -6.61 14.35
C VAL A 249 -10.37 -6.49 13.31
N THR A 250 -10.07 -7.55 12.53
CA THR A 250 -8.98 -7.51 11.53
C THR A 250 -9.33 -6.73 10.27
N TRP A 251 -10.60 -6.38 10.08
CA TRP A 251 -11.04 -5.49 9.00
C TRP A 251 -11.58 -4.16 9.52
N GLY A 252 -11.40 -3.89 10.82
CA GLY A 252 -11.60 -2.58 11.41
C GLY A 252 -12.99 -2.30 11.97
N ASP A 253 -13.83 -3.33 12.19
CA ASP A 253 -15.23 -3.19 12.67
C ASP A 253 -15.35 -2.46 14.03
N ASN A 254 -14.29 -2.48 14.84
CA ASN A 254 -14.22 -1.76 16.12
C ASN A 254 -13.21 -0.60 16.12
N THR A 255 -12.70 -0.20 14.96
CA THR A 255 -11.72 0.88 14.88
C THR A 255 -12.41 2.21 15.07
N VAL A 256 -11.91 2.99 16.04
CA VAL A 256 -12.40 4.34 16.30
C VAL A 256 -11.42 5.31 15.71
N TYR A 257 -11.91 6.32 14.99
CA TYR A 257 -11.13 7.42 14.46
C TYR A 257 -11.39 8.67 15.29
N ASP A 258 -10.32 9.30 15.74
CA ASP A 258 -10.36 10.62 16.33
C ASP A 258 -9.64 11.60 15.40
N VAL A 259 -10.37 12.63 15.00
CA VAL A 259 -9.80 13.75 14.25
C VAL A 259 -9.27 14.76 15.24
N PHE A 260 -8.03 15.19 15.04
CA PHE A 260 -7.50 16.33 15.75
C PHE A 260 -7.31 17.47 14.77
N TRP A 261 -7.88 18.60 15.17
CA TRP A 261 -7.83 19.89 14.50
C TRP A 261 -8.55 19.99 13.15
N GLU A 262 -9.65 20.74 13.16
CA GLU A 262 -10.45 21.03 11.98
C GLU A 262 -10.57 22.56 11.70
N ASP A 263 -10.10 23.45 12.59
CA ASP A 263 -10.24 24.90 12.42
C ASP A 263 -8.91 25.69 12.41
N PRO A 264 -8.37 26.03 11.21
CA PRO A 264 -7.16 26.85 11.01
C PRO A 264 -7.02 28.11 11.86
N ARG A 265 -8.13 28.70 12.29
CA ARG A 265 -8.18 30.06 12.85
C ARG A 265 -7.79 30.13 14.32
N THR A 266 -7.61 28.99 14.98
CA THR A 266 -7.39 28.93 16.43
C THR A 266 -5.93 28.67 16.86
N GLY A 267 -4.99 28.63 15.89
CA GLY A 267 -3.53 28.67 16.16
C GLY A 267 -2.81 27.36 16.52
N ASN A 268 -3.41 26.18 16.37
CA ASN A 268 -2.74 24.88 16.59
C ASN A 268 -2.04 24.40 15.31
N PRO A 269 -0.76 23.99 15.35
CA PRO A 269 0.01 23.73 14.12
C PRO A 269 -0.28 22.41 13.39
N MET A 270 -1.00 21.46 13.99
CA MET A 270 -1.14 20.09 13.44
C MET A 270 -2.59 19.79 13.06
N ARG A 271 -2.79 19.14 11.90
CA ARG A 271 -4.09 18.71 11.39
C ARG A 271 -4.04 17.27 10.91
N GLY A 272 -5.00 16.45 11.30
CA GLY A 272 -4.94 15.03 11.00
C GLY A 272 -5.94 14.20 11.80
N PHE A 273 -5.70 12.89 11.80
CA PHE A 273 -6.50 11.95 12.58
C PHE A 273 -5.64 10.79 13.03
N PHE A 274 -6.09 10.09 14.06
CA PHE A 274 -5.55 8.80 14.45
C PHE A 274 -6.69 7.82 14.71
N ALA A 275 -6.36 6.54 14.71
CA ALA A 275 -7.24 5.44 14.91
C ALA A 275 -6.72 4.53 16.02
N TRP A 276 -7.64 3.92 16.77
CA TRP A 276 -7.32 3.07 17.91
C TRP A 276 -8.35 1.96 18.09
N HIS A 277 -7.98 0.93 18.87
CA HIS A 277 -8.79 -0.26 19.08
C HIS A 277 -9.96 0.03 20.04
N GLY A 278 -11.13 0.30 19.47
CA GLY A 278 -12.36 0.57 20.21
C GLY A 278 -13.08 -0.69 20.68
N LYS A 279 -14.30 -0.48 21.18
CA LYS A 279 -15.16 -1.56 21.69
C LYS A 279 -15.81 -2.33 20.56
N HIS A 280 -15.87 -3.65 20.73
CA HIS A 280 -16.55 -4.57 19.82
C HIS A 280 -17.67 -5.31 20.57
N SER A 281 -18.91 -5.21 20.10
CA SER A 281 -20.11 -5.74 20.78
C SER A 281 -20.15 -7.26 20.91
N LYS A 282 -19.48 -7.98 20.00
CA LYS A 282 -19.35 -9.45 20.01
C LYS A 282 -18.12 -9.97 20.77
N ALA A 283 -17.33 -9.10 21.41
CA ALA A 283 -16.22 -9.58 22.23
C ALA A 283 -16.76 -10.07 23.58
N VAL A 284 -16.82 -11.39 23.71
CA VAL A 284 -17.43 -12.10 24.83
C VAL A 284 -16.39 -13.05 25.40
N TYR A 285 -16.26 -13.08 26.72
CA TYR A 285 -15.44 -14.03 27.45
C TYR A 285 -16.27 -14.65 28.58
N ASN A 286 -16.28 -15.98 28.69
CA ASN A 286 -17.12 -16.73 29.64
C ASN A 286 -18.63 -16.36 29.60
N GLY A 287 -19.14 -16.02 28.42
CA GLY A 287 -20.56 -15.69 28.22
C GLY A 287 -20.93 -14.24 28.54
N GLU A 288 -19.96 -13.41 28.94
CA GLU A 288 -20.18 -12.00 29.26
C GLU A 288 -19.35 -11.08 28.35
N ASN A 289 -19.92 -9.93 28.01
CA ASN A 289 -19.16 -8.84 27.39
C ASN A 289 -18.16 -8.29 28.40
N PHE A 290 -17.00 -7.87 27.92
CA PHE A 290 -15.96 -7.25 28.75
C PHE A 290 -15.45 -5.96 28.10
N ASP A 291 -14.68 -5.17 28.85
CA ASP A 291 -14.01 -4.01 28.27
C ASP A 291 -12.84 -4.46 27.39
N ASN A 292 -13.03 -4.34 26.08
CA ASN A 292 -12.11 -4.81 25.07
C ASN A 292 -11.33 -3.69 24.37
N ILE A 293 -11.31 -2.48 24.93
CA ILE A 293 -10.42 -1.41 24.46
C ILE A 293 -8.97 -1.86 24.57
N GLY A 294 -8.19 -1.65 23.51
CA GLY A 294 -6.78 -2.07 23.45
C GLY A 294 -6.55 -3.59 23.32
N GLY A 295 -7.62 -4.37 23.13
CA GLY A 295 -7.55 -5.81 22.88
C GLY A 295 -6.85 -6.62 23.99
N PRO A 296 -7.34 -6.59 25.25
CA PRO A 296 -6.74 -7.36 26.33
C PRO A 296 -6.89 -8.87 26.10
N ASN A 297 -5.80 -9.62 26.31
CA ASN A 297 -5.81 -11.07 26.22
C ASN A 297 -6.43 -11.72 27.46
N VAL A 298 -7.76 -11.63 27.55
CA VAL A 298 -8.57 -12.15 28.67
C VAL A 298 -8.47 -13.67 28.85
N SER A 299 -8.03 -14.40 27.82
CA SER A 299 -7.83 -15.85 27.90
C SER A 299 -6.52 -16.27 28.57
N LYS A 300 -5.58 -15.33 28.78
CA LYS A 300 -4.22 -15.61 29.27
C LYS A 300 -3.76 -14.60 30.32
N ASP A 301 -2.86 -13.70 29.94
CA ASP A 301 -2.10 -12.80 30.81
C ASP A 301 -2.72 -11.41 30.95
N GLY A 302 -3.81 -11.13 30.22
CA GLY A 302 -4.49 -9.83 30.24
C GLY A 302 -3.73 -8.70 29.55
N ARG A 303 -2.61 -8.97 28.86
CA ARG A 303 -1.85 -7.92 28.17
C ARG A 303 -2.69 -7.28 27.07
N LEU A 304 -2.48 -5.98 26.85
CA LEU A 304 -3.04 -5.29 25.68
C LEU A 304 -2.24 -5.70 24.44
N SER A 305 -2.93 -6.30 23.47
CA SER A 305 -2.28 -6.70 22.22
C SER A 305 -2.52 -5.69 21.10
N ALA A 306 -3.51 -4.81 21.24
CA ALA A 306 -3.83 -3.74 20.28
C ALA A 306 -3.64 -2.35 20.90
N SER A 307 -2.46 -2.09 21.48
CA SER A 307 -2.12 -0.83 22.15
C SER A 307 -1.70 0.30 21.19
N GLN A 308 -1.71 0.05 19.88
CA GLN A 308 -1.23 0.98 18.86
C GLN A 308 -2.24 2.10 18.61
N PHE A 309 -1.70 3.28 18.28
CA PHE A 309 -2.43 4.40 17.71
C PHE A 309 -1.82 4.68 16.34
N VAL A 310 -2.65 4.72 15.30
CA VAL A 310 -2.18 4.82 13.91
C VAL A 310 -2.91 5.94 13.20
N GLY A 311 -2.20 6.79 12.49
CA GLY A 311 -2.80 8.01 11.95
C GLY A 311 -1.95 8.71 10.91
N VAL A 312 -2.49 9.81 10.43
CA VAL A 312 -1.83 10.69 9.47
C VAL A 312 -1.95 12.13 9.95
N VAL A 313 -0.83 12.84 9.85
CA VAL A 313 -0.76 14.30 10.01
C VAL A 313 -0.51 14.90 8.65
N VAL A 314 -1.24 15.96 8.30
CA VAL A 314 -0.97 16.76 7.10
C VAL A 314 0.06 17.82 7.45
N LEU A 315 1.21 17.74 6.76
CA LEU A 315 2.31 18.68 6.93
C LEU A 315 2.16 19.90 6.02
N HIS A 316 1.60 19.71 4.82
CA HIS A 316 1.46 20.73 3.80
C HIS A 316 0.40 20.31 2.75
N ALA A 317 -0.35 21.28 2.25
CA ALA A 317 -1.22 21.12 1.08
C ALA A 317 -1.19 22.42 0.25
N ASP A 318 -0.93 22.34 -1.05
CA ASP A 318 -0.95 23.52 -1.92
C ASP A 318 -2.38 24.08 -2.06
N LYS A 319 -2.52 25.41 -2.04
CA LYS A 319 -3.80 26.08 -2.34
C LYS A 319 -4.24 25.92 -3.79
N SER A 320 -3.28 25.87 -4.72
CA SER A 320 -3.55 25.71 -6.15
C SER A 320 -2.28 25.30 -6.90
N PRO A 321 -2.38 24.89 -8.19
CA PRO A 321 -1.21 24.58 -9.00
C PRO A 321 -0.19 25.72 -9.17
N THR A 322 -0.57 26.96 -8.85
CA THR A 322 0.29 28.16 -8.96
C THR A 322 0.60 28.83 -7.61
N ASP A 323 -0.04 28.38 -6.53
CA ASP A 323 0.17 28.89 -5.17
C ASP A 323 0.53 27.71 -4.26
N HIS A 324 1.84 27.56 -4.04
CA HIS A 324 2.43 26.51 -3.22
C HIS A 324 2.47 26.86 -1.72
N SER A 325 1.78 27.92 -1.28
CA SER A 325 1.61 28.16 0.15
C SER A 325 0.65 27.16 0.76
N ASP A 326 0.89 26.79 2.03
CA ASP A 326 0.06 25.84 2.75
C ASP A 326 -1.40 26.32 2.86
N ASP A 327 -2.34 25.46 2.47
CA ASP A 327 -3.77 25.63 2.68
C ASP A 327 -4.18 24.94 3.98
N PRO A 328 -4.39 25.70 5.06
CA PRO A 328 -4.74 25.09 6.33
C PRO A 328 -6.17 24.54 6.34
N ASN A 329 -7.02 24.88 5.35
CA ASN A 329 -8.36 24.32 5.22
C ASN A 329 -8.38 22.93 4.56
N GLN A 330 -7.21 22.39 4.19
CA GLN A 330 -7.09 21.03 3.67
C GLN A 330 -6.48 20.11 4.73
N PRO A 331 -7.06 18.92 4.97
CA PRO A 331 -8.17 18.33 4.23
C PRO A 331 -9.50 19.02 4.59
N SER A 332 -10.35 19.27 3.58
CA SER A 332 -11.64 19.95 3.76
C SER A 332 -12.73 19.06 4.35
N ASN A 333 -12.49 17.76 4.46
CA ASN A 333 -13.34 16.81 5.15
C ASN A 333 -12.51 15.70 5.81
N THR A 334 -13.00 15.27 6.96
CA THR A 334 -12.50 14.13 7.75
C THR A 334 -13.64 13.15 8.04
N TRP A 335 -14.62 13.10 7.11
CA TRP A 335 -15.83 12.29 7.24
C TRP A 335 -15.50 10.82 7.42
N TYR A 336 -16.23 10.15 8.32
CA TYR A 336 -16.22 8.70 8.41
C TYR A 336 -17.20 8.13 7.38
N ILE A 337 -16.77 7.10 6.65
CA ILE A 337 -17.61 6.35 5.71
C ILE A 337 -17.66 4.93 6.25
N ASP A 338 -18.86 4.46 6.60
CA ASP A 338 -19.09 3.07 7.00
C ASP A 338 -18.79 2.14 5.81
N SER A 339 -17.94 1.13 6.02
CA SER A 339 -17.55 0.18 4.96
C SER A 339 -18.61 -0.87 4.65
N ASP A 340 -19.56 -1.07 5.56
CA ASP A 340 -20.49 -2.19 5.57
C ASP A 340 -21.96 -1.74 5.54
N ALA A 341 -22.22 -0.44 5.48
CA ALA A 341 -23.56 0.11 5.29
C ALA A 341 -24.14 -0.26 3.91
N ILE A 342 -25.46 -0.46 3.85
CA ILE A 342 -26.23 -0.81 2.63
C ILE A 342 -26.04 0.23 1.51
N TYR A 343 -25.65 1.44 1.87
CA TYR A 343 -25.13 2.49 1.00
C TYR A 343 -23.92 3.12 1.70
N ASN A 344 -22.89 3.54 0.96
CA ASN A 344 -21.80 4.39 1.50
C ASN A 344 -22.40 5.72 1.99
N GLN A 345 -23.03 5.72 3.16
CA GLN A 345 -23.57 6.92 3.77
C GLN A 345 -22.40 7.61 4.45
N ALA A 346 -21.98 8.72 3.85
CA ALA A 346 -21.20 9.71 4.58
C ALA A 346 -22.10 10.26 5.70
N GLY A 347 -21.66 10.09 6.95
CA GLY A 347 -22.28 10.69 8.12
C GLY A 347 -21.86 12.15 8.32
#